data_AF-A0A7W7IL13-F1
#
_entry.id   AF-A0A7W7IL13-F1
#
_cell.length_a   1.000
_cell.length_b   1.000
_cell.length_c   1.000
_cell.angle_alpha   90.00
_cell.angle_beta   90.00
_cell.angle_gamma   90.00
#
_symmetry.space_group_name_H-M   'P 1'
#
loop_
_entity.id
_entity.type
_entity.pdbx_description
1 polymer ?
#
loop_
_entity_poly.entity_id
_entity_poly.type
_entity_poly.pdbx_seq_one_letter_code
_entity_poly.pdbx_strand_id
1 'polypeptide(L)'
;MSIESPSERNRRIWQKPFSRYSKQSADIENLIHLTHEGFHGLILRPELFDAIFDDADEGKAKRVADAKRKADLAQKEKEKGFPLLHAHALVGAWGSLEALIEDLVESWIKYKPDITKTSPISKIKIPLGEFIQLSEDERARLIVTELQRDLKVDLKSGVTKYEPLLEAIGLGGVVDPRVKRSLFQSQQLRNVIVHRAGVVDRRLVDSCPWLGYETGDQVQIDEEVFYYCLHGMHMYALTIRNRCSAADGGRPTVVDCPGFEGALIFSP
;
A
#
# COMPACT_ATOMS: atom_id res chain seq x y z
N MET A 1 -27.40 3.76 31.40
CA MET A 1 -26.71 3.23 30.21
C MET A 1 -27.54 3.63 29.00
N SER A 2 -27.25 4.78 28.39
CA SER A 2 -27.92 5.19 27.17
C SER A 2 -27.46 4.27 26.04
N ILE A 3 -28.41 3.57 25.45
CA ILE A 3 -28.22 2.86 24.19
C ILE A 3 -28.10 3.97 23.14
N GLU A 4 -26.88 4.22 22.66
CA GLU A 4 -26.63 5.10 21.52
C GLU A 4 -27.53 4.67 20.35
N SER A 5 -28.25 5.63 19.75
CA SER A 5 -29.09 5.32 18.60
C SER A 5 -28.20 4.83 17.43
N PRO A 6 -28.68 3.89 16.58
CA PRO A 6 -27.93 3.40 15.42
C PRO A 6 -27.40 4.50 14.47
N SER A 7 -27.91 5.73 14.57
CA SER A 7 -27.54 6.85 13.72
C SER A 7 -26.18 7.48 14.04
N GLU A 8 -25.66 7.34 15.27
CA GLU A 8 -24.34 7.88 15.66
C GLU A 8 -23.20 6.90 15.39
N ARG A 9 -23.44 5.60 15.58
CA ARG A 9 -22.45 4.52 15.36
C ARG A 9 -22.04 4.35 13.89
N ASN A 10 -22.84 4.88 12.97
CA ASN A 10 -22.72 4.70 11.52
C ASN A 10 -22.31 5.96 10.73
N ARG A 11 -21.93 7.06 11.39
CA ARG A 11 -21.40 8.22 10.66
C ARG A 11 -20.08 7.86 9.97
N ARG A 12 -20.16 7.67 8.65
CA ARG A 12 -19.04 7.46 7.72
C ARG A 12 -18.13 6.26 8.05
N ILE A 13 -18.73 5.09 8.27
CA ILE A 13 -17.99 3.83 8.46
C ILE A 13 -16.94 3.58 7.36
N TRP A 14 -17.20 4.07 6.14
CA TRP A 14 -16.27 4.06 4.99
C TRP A 14 -14.96 4.83 5.20
N GLN A 15 -14.84 5.66 6.24
CA GLN A 15 -13.58 6.34 6.57
C GLN A 15 -12.59 5.43 7.29
N LYS A 16 -13.06 4.38 7.98
CA LYS A 16 -12.18 3.46 8.73
C LYS A 16 -11.08 2.81 7.88
N PRO A 17 -11.38 2.31 6.66
CA PRO A 17 -10.35 1.80 5.74
C PRO A 17 -9.25 2.83 5.45
N PHE A 18 -9.59 4.09 5.18
CA PHE A 18 -8.62 5.16 4.93
C PHE A 18 -7.75 5.45 6.15
N SER A 19 -8.33 5.48 7.35
CA SER A 19 -7.56 5.68 8.58
C SER A 19 -6.58 4.53 8.83
N ARG A 20 -6.99 3.29 8.55
CA ARG A 20 -6.11 2.11 8.66
C ARG A 20 -4.97 2.18 7.66
N TYR A 21 -5.27 2.49 6.39
CA TYR A 21 -4.27 2.67 5.34
C TYR A 21 -3.27 3.76 5.68
N SER A 22 -3.75 4.93 6.12
CA SER A 22 -2.88 6.05 6.51
C SER A 22 -1.96 5.68 7.67
N LYS A 23 -2.47 4.97 8.68
CA LYS A 23 -1.64 4.47 9.78
C LYS A 23 -0.60 3.48 9.29
N GLN A 24 -1.00 2.49 8.48
CA GLN A 24 -0.11 1.45 8.00
C GLN A 24 0.99 2.01 7.08
N SER A 25 0.65 2.98 6.23
CA SER A 25 1.65 3.70 5.44
C SER A 25 2.63 4.46 6.32
N ALA A 26 2.15 5.21 7.31
CA ALA A 26 3.00 5.93 8.23
C ALA A 26 3.92 4.99 9.03
N ASP A 27 3.40 3.82 9.46
CA ASP A 27 4.20 2.80 10.15
C ASP A 27 5.31 2.24 9.24
N ILE A 28 5.06 2.07 7.94
CA ILE A 28 6.08 1.66 6.94
C ILE A 28 7.16 2.74 6.78
N GLU A 29 6.76 4.00 6.62
CA GLU A 29 7.71 5.12 6.50
C GLU A 29 8.54 5.30 7.78
N ASN A 30 7.92 5.19 8.95
CA ASN A 30 8.60 5.22 10.23
C ASN A 30 9.61 4.07 10.36
N LEU A 31 9.27 2.86 9.89
CA LEU A 31 10.19 1.73 9.91
C LEU A 31 11.42 1.97 9.01
N ILE A 32 11.24 2.57 7.83
CA ILE A 32 12.34 2.97 6.96
C ILE A 32 13.21 4.00 7.69
N HIS A 33 12.61 5.04 8.25
CA HIS A 33 13.32 6.11 8.94
C HIS A 33 14.14 5.58 10.11
N LEU A 34 13.53 4.78 11.00
CA LEU A 34 14.21 4.15 12.13
C LEU A 34 15.33 3.20 11.69
N THR A 35 15.17 2.54 10.55
CA THR A 35 16.23 1.69 9.98
C THR A 35 17.41 2.55 9.51
N HIS A 36 17.16 3.65 8.78
CA HIS A 36 18.21 4.58 8.37
C HIS A 36 18.96 5.14 9.58
N GLU A 37 18.25 5.61 10.61
CA GLU A 37 18.85 6.11 11.86
C GLU A 37 19.67 5.03 12.58
N GLY A 38 19.13 3.81 12.69
CA GLY A 38 19.81 2.69 13.32
C GLY A 38 21.11 2.31 12.61
N PHE A 39 21.11 2.30 11.27
CA PHE A 39 22.31 2.06 10.48
C PHE A 39 23.34 3.18 10.62
N HIS A 40 22.89 4.44 10.65
CA HIS A 40 23.77 5.57 10.92
C HIS A 40 24.48 5.44 12.28
N GLY A 41 23.73 5.08 13.33
CA GLY A 41 24.30 4.83 14.66
C GLY A 41 25.28 3.66 14.69
N LEU A 42 25.05 2.60 13.92
CA LEU A 42 25.97 1.46 13.81
C LEU A 42 27.31 1.84 13.17
N ILE A 43 27.30 2.75 12.19
CA ILE A 43 28.52 3.21 11.50
C ILE A 43 29.45 3.94 12.47
N LEU A 44 28.92 4.76 13.38
CA LEU A 44 29.69 5.54 14.35
C LEU A 44 30.15 4.73 15.58
N ARG A 45 29.60 3.52 15.77
CA ARG A 45 29.79 2.71 16.97
C ARG A 45 31.23 2.24 17.24
N PRO A 46 32.06 1.89 16.24
CA PRO A 46 33.44 1.48 16.47
C PRO A 46 34.27 2.58 17.15
N GLU A 47 34.21 3.80 16.62
CA GLU A 47 34.95 4.96 17.15
C GLU A 47 34.49 5.30 18.57
N LEU A 48 33.17 5.23 18.81
CA LEU A 48 32.61 5.44 20.13
C LEU A 48 33.11 4.42 21.15
N PHE A 49 33.19 3.14 20.78
CA PHE A 49 33.69 2.09 21.67
C PHE A 49 35.21 2.21 21.90
N ASP A 50 35.98 2.60 20.89
CA ASP A 50 37.41 2.87 21.04
C ASP A 50 37.66 4.06 21.97
N ALA A 51 36.79 5.08 21.96
CA ALA A 51 36.90 6.29 22.79
C ALA A 51 36.38 6.13 24.23
N ILE A 52 35.37 5.28 24.47
CA ILE A 52 34.73 5.13 25.80
C ILE A 52 35.40 4.05 26.66
N PHE A 53 35.86 2.96 26.05
CA PHE A 53 36.42 1.84 26.81
C PHE A 53 37.94 1.96 26.91
N ASP A 54 38.48 1.84 28.13
CA ASP A 54 39.92 1.80 28.36
C ASP A 54 40.53 0.51 27.81
N ASP A 55 41.81 0.55 27.46
CA ASP A 55 42.54 -0.63 26.94
C ASP A 55 42.66 -1.78 27.96
N ALA A 56 42.42 -1.49 29.25
CA ALA A 56 42.36 -2.47 30.32
C ALA A 56 40.99 -3.17 30.44
N ASP A 57 39.96 -2.76 29.68
CA ASP A 57 38.63 -3.38 29.74
C ASP A 57 38.63 -4.76 29.07
N GLU A 58 38.48 -5.80 29.90
CA GLU A 58 38.33 -7.18 29.47
C GLU A 58 37.11 -7.33 28.55
N GLY A 59 37.40 -7.47 27.25
CA GLY A 59 36.37 -7.62 26.22
C GLY A 59 36.23 -6.43 25.27
N LYS A 60 36.98 -5.34 25.47
CA LYS A 60 37.06 -4.21 24.52
C LYS A 60 37.35 -4.70 23.10
N ALA A 61 38.41 -5.50 22.92
CA ALA A 61 38.81 -6.01 21.61
C ALA A 61 37.66 -6.76 20.89
N LYS A 62 36.90 -7.58 21.62
CA LYS A 62 35.73 -8.30 21.06
C LYS A 62 34.59 -7.34 20.70
N ARG A 63 34.24 -6.39 21.58
CA ARG A 63 33.19 -5.39 21.34
C ARG A 63 33.52 -4.51 20.12
N VAL A 64 34.78 -4.07 20.01
CA VAL A 64 35.26 -3.26 18.88
C VAL A 64 35.24 -4.07 17.59
N ALA A 65 35.70 -5.33 17.60
CA ALA A 65 35.64 -6.19 16.42
C ALA A 65 34.20 -6.44 15.95
N ASP A 66 33.28 -6.71 16.87
CA ASP A 66 31.85 -6.86 16.57
C ASP A 66 31.23 -5.54 16.05
N ALA A 67 31.62 -4.39 16.61
CA ALA A 67 31.18 -3.08 16.16
C ALA A 67 31.67 -2.78 14.74
N LYS A 68 32.96 -3.03 14.43
CA LYS A 68 33.53 -2.87 13.08
C LYS A 68 32.81 -3.73 12.06
N ARG A 69 32.60 -5.01 12.36
CA ARG A 69 31.84 -5.91 11.48
C ARG A 69 30.42 -5.39 11.18
N LYS A 70 29.72 -4.85 12.18
CA LYS A 70 28.38 -4.28 12.00
C LYS A 70 28.41 -2.95 11.24
N ALA A 71 29.40 -2.11 11.48
CA ALA A 71 29.61 -0.85 10.75
C ALA A 71 29.89 -1.12 9.27
N ASP A 72 30.73 -2.12 8.94
CA ASP A 72 31.02 -2.51 7.57
C ASP A 72 29.77 -2.99 6.82
N LEU A 73 28.93 -3.79 7.48
CA LEU A 73 27.64 -4.21 6.92
C LEU A 73 26.71 -3.01 6.72
N ALA A 74 26.63 -2.11 7.72
CA ALA A 74 25.77 -0.94 7.65
C ALA A 74 26.18 0.03 6.55
N GLN A 75 27.49 0.23 6.36
CA GLN A 75 28.06 1.06 5.32
C GLN A 75 27.75 0.50 3.92
N LYS A 76 27.88 -0.83 3.73
CA LYS A 76 27.53 -1.48 2.45
C LYS A 76 26.06 -1.35 2.08
N GLU A 77 25.16 -1.47 3.06
CA GLU A 77 23.72 -1.28 2.82
C GLU A 77 23.39 0.18 2.51
N LYS A 78 24.03 1.12 3.22
CA LYS A 78 23.89 2.56 2.95
C LYS A 78 24.36 2.94 1.55
N GLU A 79 25.53 2.43 1.12
CA GLU A 79 26.07 2.68 -0.22
C GLU A 79 25.18 2.16 -1.34
N LYS A 80 24.44 1.07 -1.08
CA LYS A 80 23.48 0.51 -2.02
C LYS A 80 22.11 1.18 -1.98
N GLY A 81 21.86 2.07 -1.01
CA GLY A 81 20.57 2.72 -0.83
C GLY A 81 19.48 1.78 -0.30
N PHE A 82 19.83 0.81 0.54
CA PHE A 82 18.88 -0.09 1.23
C PHE A 82 17.85 -0.80 0.32
N PRO A 83 18.26 -1.46 -0.78
CA PRO A 83 17.33 -1.98 -1.78
C PRO A 83 16.35 -3.02 -1.24
N LEU A 84 16.81 -3.85 -0.28
CA LEU A 84 15.97 -4.86 0.35
C LEU A 84 14.91 -4.24 1.28
N LEU A 85 15.27 -3.19 2.02
CA LEU A 85 14.35 -2.47 2.91
C LEU A 85 13.20 -1.87 2.09
N HIS A 86 13.53 -1.15 1.02
CA HIS A 86 12.54 -0.54 0.15
C HIS A 86 11.70 -1.56 -0.62
N ALA A 87 12.27 -2.70 -1.03
CA ALA A 87 11.51 -3.78 -1.64
C ALA A 87 10.45 -4.35 -0.69
N HIS A 88 10.81 -4.62 0.58
CA HIS A 88 9.85 -5.09 1.57
C HIS A 88 8.81 -4.04 1.94
N ALA A 89 9.23 -2.77 2.06
CA ALA A 89 8.32 -1.66 2.30
C ALA A 89 7.31 -1.51 1.15
N LEU A 90 7.73 -1.64 -0.11
CA LEU A 90 6.85 -1.59 -1.27
C LEU A 90 5.81 -2.71 -1.25
N VAL A 91 6.23 -3.94 -0.89
CA VAL A 91 5.30 -5.08 -0.74
C VAL A 91 4.26 -4.79 0.35
N GLY A 92 4.68 -4.25 1.49
CA GLY A 92 3.79 -3.84 2.58
C GLY A 92 2.83 -2.73 2.17
N ALA A 93 3.32 -1.70 1.49
CA ALA A 93 2.52 -0.57 1.02
C ALA A 93 1.47 -1.02 -0.01
N TRP A 94 1.85 -1.90 -0.94
CA TRP A 94 0.94 -2.48 -1.92
C TRP A 94 -0.17 -3.29 -1.24
N GLY A 95 0.18 -4.17 -0.30
CA GLY A 95 -0.81 -4.94 0.45
C GLY A 95 -1.76 -4.06 1.27
N SER A 96 -1.27 -2.94 1.80
CA SER A 96 -2.08 -1.94 2.50
C SER A 96 -3.11 -1.29 1.57
N LEU A 97 -2.72 -0.98 0.32
CA LEU A 97 -3.63 -0.42 -0.68
C LEU A 97 -4.69 -1.44 -1.11
N GLU A 98 -4.32 -2.72 -1.26
CA GLU A 98 -5.28 -3.80 -1.56
C GLU A 98 -6.33 -3.90 -0.46
N ALA A 99 -5.88 -3.99 0.79
CA ALA A 99 -6.78 -4.03 1.95
C ALA A 99 -7.68 -2.78 2.05
N LEU A 100 -7.14 -1.58 1.75
CA LEU A 100 -7.92 -0.35 1.71
C LEU A 100 -9.13 -0.48 0.79
N ILE A 101 -8.90 -0.95 -0.44
CA ILE A 101 -9.94 -0.97 -1.48
C ILE A 101 -11.00 -2.02 -1.13
N GLU A 102 -10.59 -3.21 -0.68
CA GLU A 102 -11.51 -4.28 -0.28
C GLU A 102 -12.36 -3.87 0.92
N ASP A 103 -11.71 -3.40 2.00
CA ASP A 103 -12.40 -2.93 3.20
C ASP A 103 -13.33 -1.74 2.90
N LEU A 104 -12.96 -0.88 1.93
CA LEU A 104 -13.80 0.23 1.49
C LEU A 104 -15.07 -0.27 0.82
N VAL A 105 -14.98 -1.23 -0.10
CA VAL A 105 -16.16 -1.75 -0.80
C VAL A 105 -17.13 -2.37 0.21
N GLU A 106 -16.62 -3.16 1.16
CA GLU A 106 -17.43 -3.72 2.25
C GLU A 106 -18.09 -2.62 3.09
N SER A 107 -17.32 -1.63 3.52
CA SER A 107 -17.81 -0.53 4.36
C SER A 107 -18.82 0.33 3.60
N TRP A 108 -18.67 0.47 2.28
CA TRP A 108 -19.56 1.24 1.43
C TRP A 108 -20.90 0.53 1.20
N ILE A 109 -20.90 -0.80 1.04
CA ILE A 109 -22.12 -1.61 0.99
C ILE A 109 -22.94 -1.45 2.28
N LYS A 110 -22.27 -1.46 3.45
CA LYS A 110 -22.92 -1.22 4.74
C LYS A 110 -23.42 0.21 4.88
N TYR A 111 -22.67 1.18 4.35
CA TYR A 111 -23.02 2.59 4.40
C TYR A 111 -24.20 2.95 3.49
N LYS A 112 -24.27 2.37 2.28
CA LYS A 112 -25.34 2.58 1.30
C LYS A 112 -25.90 1.22 0.82
N PRO A 113 -26.73 0.54 1.63
CA PRO A 113 -27.24 -0.79 1.31
C PRO A 113 -27.99 -0.88 -0.03
N ASP A 114 -28.61 0.22 -0.48
CA ASP A 114 -29.35 0.27 -1.74
C ASP A 114 -28.50 -0.02 -2.98
N ILE A 115 -27.17 0.14 -2.92
CA ILE A 115 -26.29 -0.23 -4.04
C ILE A 115 -26.38 -1.72 -4.38
N THR A 116 -26.76 -2.57 -3.42
CA THR A 116 -26.97 -4.01 -3.65
C THR A 116 -28.08 -4.31 -4.65
N LYS A 117 -28.98 -3.36 -4.89
CA LYS A 117 -30.06 -3.46 -5.88
C LYS A 117 -29.60 -3.12 -7.30
N THR A 118 -28.40 -2.55 -7.45
CA THR A 118 -27.86 -2.12 -8.74
C THR A 118 -26.94 -3.17 -9.36
N SER A 119 -26.89 -3.21 -10.70
CA SER A 119 -25.95 -4.05 -11.44
C SER A 119 -24.53 -3.49 -11.28
N PRO A 120 -23.48 -4.33 -11.15
CA PRO A 120 -23.51 -5.78 -11.25
C PRO A 120 -23.91 -6.52 -9.96
N ILE A 121 -23.97 -5.86 -8.80
CA ILE A 121 -24.17 -6.51 -7.49
C ILE A 121 -25.49 -7.29 -7.42
N SER A 122 -26.57 -6.77 -7.99
CA SER A 122 -27.88 -7.43 -8.00
C SER A 122 -27.93 -8.73 -8.82
N LYS A 123 -26.90 -9.03 -9.61
CA LYS A 123 -26.79 -10.23 -10.44
C LYS A 123 -25.93 -11.32 -9.81
N ILE A 124 -25.28 -11.03 -8.68
CA ILE A 124 -24.42 -11.99 -7.98
C ILE A 124 -25.27 -13.17 -7.50
N LYS A 125 -24.78 -14.38 -7.72
CA LYS A 125 -25.44 -15.62 -7.31
C LYS A 125 -24.87 -16.11 -5.99
N ILE A 126 -25.65 -16.04 -4.92
CA ILE A 126 -25.27 -16.53 -3.60
C ILE A 126 -26.27 -17.60 -3.13
N PRO A 127 -25.82 -18.75 -2.61
CA PRO A 127 -26.71 -19.72 -1.98
C PRO A 127 -27.46 -19.12 -0.78
N LEU A 128 -28.80 -19.07 -0.85
CA LEU A 128 -29.63 -18.42 0.16
C LEU A 128 -29.46 -19.05 1.57
N GLY A 129 -29.31 -20.37 1.64
CA GLY A 129 -29.13 -21.08 2.90
C GLY A 129 -27.85 -20.68 3.64
N GLU A 130 -26.77 -20.44 2.91
CA GLU A 130 -25.52 -19.91 3.46
C GLU A 130 -25.70 -18.44 3.87
N PHE A 131 -26.24 -17.63 2.97
CA PHE A 131 -26.35 -16.18 3.16
C PHE A 131 -27.14 -15.77 4.41
N ILE A 132 -28.24 -16.48 4.72
CA ILE A 132 -29.08 -16.17 5.88
C ILE A 132 -28.34 -16.43 7.20
N GLN A 133 -27.41 -17.38 7.25
CA GLN A 133 -26.66 -17.74 8.46
C GLN A 133 -25.52 -16.76 8.77
N LEU A 134 -25.08 -15.98 7.79
CA LEU A 134 -23.99 -15.02 7.93
C LEU A 134 -24.42 -13.76 8.71
N SER A 135 -23.48 -13.23 9.51
CA SER A 135 -23.57 -11.89 10.09
C SER A 135 -23.52 -10.80 9.01
N GLU A 136 -23.86 -9.55 9.36
CA GLU A 136 -23.79 -8.41 8.43
C GLU A 136 -22.38 -8.23 7.83
N ASP A 137 -21.35 -8.39 8.66
CA ASP A 137 -19.96 -8.28 8.22
C ASP A 137 -19.56 -9.41 7.26
N GLU A 138 -20.00 -10.64 7.53
CA GLU A 138 -19.76 -11.78 6.66
C GLU A 138 -20.54 -11.70 5.34
N ARG A 139 -21.77 -11.18 5.37
CA ARG A 139 -22.56 -10.95 4.15
C ARG A 139 -21.90 -9.93 3.24
N ALA A 140 -21.42 -8.81 3.79
CA ALA A 140 -20.71 -7.79 3.01
C ALA A 140 -19.44 -8.38 2.38
N ARG A 141 -18.64 -9.11 3.16
CA ARG A 141 -17.45 -9.83 2.65
C ARG A 141 -17.79 -10.79 1.52
N LEU A 142 -18.81 -11.62 1.68
CA LEU A 142 -19.22 -12.58 0.66
C LEU A 142 -19.64 -11.88 -0.64
N ILE A 143 -20.39 -10.77 -0.55
CA ILE A 143 -20.76 -9.97 -1.72
C ILE A 143 -19.52 -9.45 -2.44
N VAL A 144 -18.53 -8.92 -1.71
CA VAL A 144 -17.28 -8.43 -2.31
C VAL A 144 -16.50 -9.56 -2.99
N THR A 145 -16.36 -10.72 -2.35
CA THR A 145 -15.68 -11.89 -2.91
C THR A 145 -16.32 -12.34 -4.23
N GLU A 146 -17.64 -12.49 -4.26
CA GLU A 146 -18.33 -12.92 -5.48
C GLU A 146 -18.32 -11.83 -6.56
N LEU A 147 -18.37 -10.55 -6.17
CA LEU A 147 -18.23 -9.43 -7.10
C LEU A 147 -16.84 -9.42 -7.77
N GLN A 148 -15.77 -9.62 -6.99
CA GLN A 148 -14.41 -9.70 -7.51
C GLN A 148 -14.26 -10.86 -8.50
N ARG A 149 -14.89 -12.00 -8.20
CA ARG A 149 -14.93 -13.19 -9.07
C ARG A 149 -15.62 -12.90 -10.39
N ASP A 150 -16.82 -12.32 -10.36
CA ASP A 150 -17.60 -11.97 -11.55
C ASP A 150 -16.89 -10.94 -12.42
N LEU A 151 -16.24 -9.95 -11.80
CA LEU A 151 -15.47 -8.91 -12.48
C LEU A 151 -14.08 -9.39 -12.95
N LYS A 152 -13.68 -10.63 -12.61
CA LYS A 152 -12.37 -11.22 -12.90
C LYS A 152 -11.22 -10.31 -12.49
N VAL A 153 -11.31 -9.74 -11.28
CA VAL A 153 -10.36 -8.76 -10.75
C VAL A 153 -8.93 -9.31 -10.75
N ASP A 154 -8.74 -10.59 -10.44
CA ASP A 154 -7.41 -11.22 -10.39
C ASP A 154 -6.68 -11.30 -11.74
N LEU A 155 -7.41 -11.16 -12.86
CA LEU A 155 -6.81 -11.17 -14.21
C LEU A 155 -6.33 -9.78 -14.66
N LYS A 156 -6.59 -8.74 -13.86
CA LYS A 156 -6.34 -7.33 -14.22
C LYS A 156 -5.14 -6.75 -13.46
N SER A 157 -4.64 -5.61 -13.94
CA SER A 157 -3.40 -5.00 -13.44
C SER A 157 -3.52 -3.51 -13.11
N GLY A 158 -2.75 -3.05 -12.13
CA GLY A 158 -2.73 -1.68 -11.64
C GLY A 158 -4.13 -1.15 -11.30
N VAL A 159 -4.42 0.09 -11.71
CA VAL A 159 -5.74 0.72 -11.55
C VAL A 159 -6.86 -0.06 -12.23
N THR A 160 -6.58 -0.74 -13.34
CA THR A 160 -7.61 -1.50 -14.08
C THR A 160 -8.14 -2.70 -13.29
N LYS A 161 -7.40 -3.15 -12.27
CA LYS A 161 -7.86 -4.15 -11.30
C LYS A 161 -9.02 -3.61 -10.45
N TYR A 162 -8.87 -2.39 -9.92
CA TYR A 162 -9.75 -1.88 -8.87
C TYR A 162 -10.87 -0.96 -9.35
N GLU A 163 -10.68 -0.20 -10.43
CA GLU A 163 -11.74 0.69 -10.93
C GLU A 163 -13.04 -0.03 -11.29
N PRO A 164 -13.05 -1.24 -11.89
CA PRO A 164 -14.30 -1.98 -12.10
C PRO A 164 -15.03 -2.33 -10.80
N LEU A 165 -14.28 -2.59 -9.72
CA LEU A 165 -14.84 -2.89 -8.40
C LEU A 165 -15.43 -1.62 -7.76
N LEU A 166 -14.74 -0.49 -7.89
CA LEU A 166 -15.22 0.82 -7.44
C LEU A 166 -16.43 1.29 -8.25
N GLU A 167 -16.43 1.07 -9.57
CA GLU A 167 -17.54 1.39 -10.46
C GLU A 167 -18.82 0.65 -10.04
N ALA A 168 -18.70 -0.61 -9.65
CA ALA A 168 -19.83 -1.42 -9.18
C ALA A 168 -20.53 -0.85 -7.93
N ILE A 169 -19.87 0.04 -7.19
CA ILE A 169 -20.42 0.75 -6.02
C ILE A 169 -20.59 2.26 -6.25
N GLY A 170 -20.49 2.71 -7.50
CA GLY A 170 -20.64 4.12 -7.89
C GLY A 170 -19.48 5.03 -7.48
N LEU A 171 -18.29 4.46 -7.27
CA LEU A 171 -17.06 5.16 -6.89
C LEU A 171 -15.95 5.05 -7.96
N GLY A 172 -16.27 4.51 -9.14
CA GLY A 172 -15.34 4.48 -10.27
C GLY A 172 -15.13 5.88 -10.85
N GLY A 173 -14.07 6.05 -11.64
CA GLY A 173 -13.85 7.30 -12.34
C GLY A 173 -12.48 7.44 -12.99
N VAL A 174 -12.22 8.67 -13.44
CA VAL A 174 -10.94 9.01 -14.06
C VAL A 174 -9.83 9.04 -13.01
N VAL A 175 -8.66 8.52 -13.39
CA VAL A 175 -7.43 8.56 -12.59
C VAL A 175 -6.33 9.16 -13.45
N ASP A 176 -5.53 10.05 -12.87
CA ASP A 176 -4.42 10.71 -13.55
C ASP A 176 -3.46 9.67 -14.16
N PRO A 177 -3.00 9.86 -15.42
CA PRO A 177 -2.11 8.92 -16.09
C PRO A 177 -0.82 8.61 -15.34
N ARG A 178 -0.26 9.59 -14.60
CA ARG A 178 0.94 9.41 -13.76
C ARG A 178 0.65 8.46 -12.60
N VAL A 179 -0.49 8.66 -11.92
CA VAL A 179 -0.96 7.77 -10.84
C VAL A 179 -1.21 6.36 -11.37
N LYS A 180 -1.85 6.22 -12.53
CA LYS A 180 -2.04 4.92 -13.21
C LYS A 180 -0.70 4.23 -13.50
N ARG A 181 0.27 4.96 -14.04
CA ARG A 181 1.60 4.43 -14.34
C ARG A 181 2.34 3.99 -13.09
N SER A 182 2.33 4.81 -12.03
CA SER A 182 2.95 4.47 -10.75
C SER A 182 2.35 3.19 -10.15
N LEU A 183 1.02 3.07 -10.11
CA LEU A 183 0.37 1.85 -9.61
C LEU A 183 0.67 0.61 -10.46
N PHE A 184 0.72 0.77 -11.78
CA PHE A 184 1.07 -0.33 -12.67
C PHE A 184 2.52 -0.80 -12.40
N GLN A 185 3.47 0.14 -12.30
CA GLN A 185 4.86 -0.14 -11.95
C GLN A 185 4.98 -0.83 -10.59
N SER A 186 4.32 -0.28 -9.55
CA SER A 186 4.30 -0.85 -8.21
C SER A 186 3.84 -2.31 -8.21
N GLN A 187 2.80 -2.63 -8.98
CA GLN A 187 2.33 -4.00 -9.11
C GLN A 187 3.36 -4.92 -9.78
N GLN A 188 3.98 -4.48 -10.89
CA GLN A 188 4.97 -5.32 -11.58
C GLN A 188 6.20 -5.57 -10.70
N LEU A 189 6.71 -4.53 -10.03
CA LEU A 189 7.81 -4.65 -9.08
C LEU A 189 7.46 -5.60 -7.94
N ARG A 190 6.30 -5.41 -7.29
CA ARG A 190 5.81 -6.31 -6.22
C ARG A 190 5.73 -7.76 -6.69
N ASN A 191 5.23 -8.01 -7.89
CA ASN A 191 5.11 -9.36 -8.42
C ASN A 191 6.46 -10.05 -8.57
N VAL A 192 7.46 -9.34 -9.09
CA VAL A 192 8.82 -9.89 -9.22
C VAL A 192 9.48 -10.09 -7.86
N ILE A 193 9.33 -9.15 -6.93
CA ILE A 193 9.86 -9.28 -5.56
C ILE A 193 9.29 -10.53 -4.87
N VAL A 194 7.96 -10.70 -4.90
CA VAL A 194 7.27 -11.78 -4.17
C VAL A 194 7.44 -13.14 -4.85
N HIS A 195 7.29 -13.21 -6.17
CA HIS A 195 7.20 -14.50 -6.88
C HIS A 195 8.49 -14.94 -7.55
N ARG A 196 9.47 -14.04 -7.70
CA ARG A 196 10.75 -14.31 -8.37
C ARG A 196 11.96 -13.93 -7.52
N ALA A 197 11.78 -13.70 -6.21
CA ALA A 197 12.84 -13.26 -5.31
C ALA A 197 13.57 -11.98 -5.79
N GLY A 198 12.86 -11.11 -6.50
CA GLY A 198 13.43 -9.90 -7.08
C GLY A 198 14.22 -10.10 -8.37
N VAL A 199 14.23 -11.29 -8.98
CA VAL A 199 14.89 -11.53 -10.27
C VAL A 199 13.98 -11.11 -11.42
N VAL A 200 14.44 -10.14 -12.21
CA VAL A 200 13.70 -9.56 -13.34
C VAL A 200 13.38 -10.65 -14.36
N ASP A 201 12.10 -10.78 -14.70
CA ASP A 201 11.62 -11.62 -15.78
C ASP A 201 11.26 -10.80 -17.03
N ARG A 202 11.07 -11.50 -18.14
CA ARG A 202 10.70 -10.88 -19.42
C ARG A 202 9.41 -10.04 -19.32
N ARG A 203 8.48 -10.45 -18.44
CA ARG A 203 7.21 -9.75 -18.27
C ARG A 203 7.41 -8.37 -17.68
N LEU A 204 8.30 -8.21 -16.69
CA LEU A 204 8.62 -6.90 -16.12
C LEU A 204 9.26 -5.99 -17.17
N VAL A 205 10.22 -6.49 -17.94
CA VAL A 205 10.90 -5.72 -19.00
C VAL A 205 9.88 -5.24 -20.05
N ASP A 206 9.02 -6.14 -20.53
CA ASP A 206 8.00 -5.82 -21.54
C ASP A 206 6.94 -4.84 -21.01
N SER A 207 6.57 -4.97 -19.73
CA SER A 207 5.51 -4.16 -19.10
C SER A 207 6.00 -2.78 -18.67
N CYS A 208 7.24 -2.69 -18.19
CA CYS A 208 7.83 -1.48 -17.63
C CYS A 208 9.19 -1.17 -18.28
N PRO A 209 9.25 -0.93 -19.60
CA PRO A 209 10.51 -0.74 -20.32
C PRO A 209 11.28 0.50 -19.86
N TRP A 210 10.59 1.48 -19.26
CA TRP A 210 11.20 2.68 -18.71
C TRP A 210 12.03 2.44 -17.43
N LEU A 211 11.97 1.26 -16.83
CA LEU A 211 12.81 0.91 -15.68
C LEU A 211 14.24 0.53 -16.09
N GLY A 212 14.49 0.25 -17.38
CA GLY A 212 15.84 -0.01 -17.88
C GLY A 212 16.46 -1.34 -17.46
N TYR A 213 15.67 -2.28 -16.91
CA TYR A 213 16.15 -3.61 -16.54
C TYR A 213 16.32 -4.56 -17.72
N GLU A 214 17.25 -5.50 -17.59
CA GLU A 214 17.39 -6.68 -18.43
C GLU A 214 16.87 -7.94 -17.71
N THR A 215 16.51 -8.98 -18.47
CA THR A 215 16.05 -10.25 -17.87
C THR A 215 17.21 -10.92 -17.12
N GLY A 216 16.97 -11.29 -15.86
CA GLY A 216 17.98 -11.88 -14.97
C GLY A 216 18.60 -10.89 -13.99
N ASP A 217 18.38 -9.60 -14.17
CA ASP A 217 18.83 -8.58 -13.21
C ASP A 217 18.20 -8.78 -11.82
N GLN A 218 18.90 -8.34 -10.78
CA GLN A 218 18.31 -8.20 -9.46
C GLN A 218 17.66 -6.81 -9.36
N VAL A 219 16.34 -6.77 -9.13
CA VAL A 219 15.60 -5.53 -8.88
C VAL A 219 16.28 -4.74 -7.75
N GLN A 220 16.62 -3.49 -8.04
CA GLN A 220 17.11 -2.51 -7.07
C GLN A 220 16.03 -1.46 -6.87
N ILE A 221 15.53 -1.33 -5.64
CA ILE A 221 14.57 -0.27 -5.28
C ILE A 221 15.29 0.68 -4.36
N ASP A 222 15.69 1.82 -4.88
CA ASP A 222 16.18 2.91 -4.06
C ASP A 222 15.03 3.72 -3.47
N GLU A 223 15.41 4.75 -2.73
CA GLU A 223 14.49 5.70 -2.11
C GLU A 223 13.58 6.38 -3.14
N GLU A 224 14.11 6.78 -4.30
CA GLU A 224 13.35 7.49 -5.34
C GLU A 224 12.25 6.61 -5.93
N VAL A 225 12.60 5.38 -6.33
CA VAL A 225 11.64 4.42 -6.87
C VAL A 225 10.58 4.07 -5.82
N PHE A 226 10.99 3.88 -4.56
CA PHE A 226 10.07 3.60 -3.47
C PHE A 226 9.05 4.73 -3.28
N TYR A 227 9.51 5.97 -3.12
CA TYR A 227 8.61 7.11 -2.90
C TYR A 227 7.75 7.42 -4.12
N TYR A 228 8.25 7.26 -5.34
CA TYR A 228 7.42 7.38 -6.55
C TYR A 228 6.25 6.38 -6.53
N CYS A 229 6.52 5.13 -6.13
CA CYS A 229 5.49 4.10 -5.98
C CYS A 229 4.52 4.43 -4.85
N LEU A 230 5.02 4.81 -3.66
CA LEU A 230 4.22 5.09 -2.48
C LEU A 230 3.30 6.32 -2.69
N HIS A 231 3.85 7.42 -3.20
CA HIS A 231 3.11 8.63 -3.53
C HIS A 231 2.00 8.35 -4.55
N GLY A 232 2.26 7.53 -5.57
CA GLY A 232 1.22 7.10 -6.50
C GLY A 232 0.06 6.36 -5.81
N MET A 233 0.35 5.52 -4.82
CA MET A 233 -0.68 4.86 -4.00
C MET A 233 -1.46 5.86 -3.15
N HIS A 234 -0.79 6.82 -2.51
CA HIS A 234 -1.45 7.88 -1.73
C HIS A 234 -2.38 8.72 -2.59
N MET A 235 -1.93 9.14 -3.78
CA MET A 235 -2.73 9.93 -4.70
C MET A 235 -3.94 9.17 -5.21
N TYR A 236 -3.82 7.86 -5.42
CA TYR A 236 -4.97 7.02 -5.74
C TYR A 236 -5.94 6.88 -4.57
N ALA A 237 -5.44 6.62 -3.36
CA ALA A 237 -6.27 6.58 -2.15
C ALA A 237 -7.01 7.90 -1.93
N LEU A 238 -6.35 9.05 -2.12
CA LEU A 238 -6.98 10.38 -2.04
C LEU A 238 -8.02 10.59 -3.13
N THR A 239 -7.75 10.12 -4.35
CA THR A 239 -8.74 10.14 -5.45
C THR A 239 -10.01 9.40 -5.05
N ILE A 240 -9.88 8.17 -4.54
CA ILE A 240 -11.02 7.37 -4.07
C ILE A 240 -11.73 8.06 -2.90
N ARG A 241 -10.97 8.55 -1.90
CA ARG A 241 -11.53 9.28 -0.76
C ARG A 241 -12.35 10.50 -1.19
N ASN A 242 -11.88 11.23 -2.20
CA ASN A 242 -12.59 12.39 -2.74
C ASN A 242 -13.89 11.99 -3.42
N ARG A 243 -13.93 10.86 -4.14
CA ARG A 243 -15.17 10.29 -4.69
C ARG A 243 -16.15 9.91 -3.57
N CYS A 244 -15.66 9.25 -2.51
CA CYS A 244 -16.48 8.95 -1.33
C CYS A 244 -17.04 10.24 -0.68
N SER A 245 -16.21 11.27 -0.52
CA SER A 245 -16.61 12.56 0.04
C SER A 245 -17.69 13.22 -0.81
N ALA A 246 -17.49 13.31 -2.13
CA ALA A 246 -18.47 13.88 -3.05
C ALA A 246 -19.81 13.14 -3.02
N ALA A 247 -19.77 11.80 -3.03
CA ALA A 247 -20.96 10.96 -2.92
C ALA A 247 -21.67 11.08 -1.55
N ASP A 248 -21.01 11.67 -0.55
CA ASP A 248 -21.53 11.98 0.78
C ASP A 248 -21.87 13.48 0.97
N GLY A 249 -21.88 14.27 -0.12
CA GLY A 249 -22.11 15.71 -0.07
C GLY A 249 -20.98 16.52 0.59
N GLY A 250 -19.83 15.90 0.81
CA GLY A 250 -18.62 16.52 1.33
C GLY A 250 -17.80 17.23 0.26
N ARG A 251 -16.81 18.01 0.71
CA ARG A 251 -15.86 18.68 -0.19
C ARG A 251 -14.66 17.77 -0.49
N PRO A 252 -14.09 17.85 -1.70
CA PRO A 252 -12.82 17.20 -1.98
C PRO A 252 -11.70 17.80 -1.15
N THR A 253 -10.70 16.97 -0.85
CA THR A 253 -9.42 17.41 -0.29
C THR A 253 -8.41 17.53 -1.42
N VAL A 254 -7.71 18.67 -1.46
CA VAL A 254 -6.61 18.94 -2.40
C VAL A 254 -5.31 18.83 -1.62
N VAL A 255 -4.38 18.03 -2.14
CA VAL A 255 -3.02 17.87 -1.61
C VAL A 255 -2.08 17.80 -2.81
N ASP A 256 -0.99 18.54 -2.74
CA ASP A 256 0.12 18.40 -3.67
C ASP A 256 1.09 17.35 -3.13
N CYS A 257 1.54 16.48 -4.02
CA CYS A 257 2.46 15.40 -3.72
C CYS A 257 3.59 15.44 -4.76
N PRO A 258 4.88 15.40 -4.34
CA PRO A 258 6.01 15.46 -5.26
C PRO A 258 5.91 14.44 -6.39
N GLY A 259 5.97 14.92 -7.63
CA GLY A 259 5.85 14.11 -8.85
C GLY A 259 4.41 13.85 -9.33
N PHE A 260 3.43 14.31 -8.55
CA PHE A 260 1.99 14.16 -8.81
C PHE A 260 1.23 15.48 -8.61
N GLU A 261 1.89 16.61 -8.82
CA GLU A 261 1.29 17.94 -8.70
C GLU A 261 0.07 18.04 -9.63
N GLY A 262 -1.06 18.49 -9.08
CA GLY A 262 -2.33 18.59 -9.80
C GLY A 262 -2.93 17.25 -10.25
N ALA A 263 -2.47 16.10 -9.74
CA ALA A 263 -2.99 14.78 -10.15
C ALA A 263 -4.39 14.45 -9.61
N LEU A 264 -4.92 15.25 -8.66
CA LEU A 264 -6.28 15.06 -8.16
C LEU A 264 -7.28 15.61 -9.19
N ILE A 265 -7.87 14.68 -9.95
CA ILE A 265 -8.92 14.98 -10.92
C ILE A 265 -10.27 14.95 -10.21
N PHE A 266 -11.00 16.05 -10.29
CA PHE A 266 -12.38 16.15 -9.79
C PHE A 266 -13.33 15.96 -10.96
N SER A 267 -14.06 14.84 -10.98
CA SER A 267 -15.24 14.73 -11.83
C SER A 267 -16.39 15.50 -11.17
N PRO A 268 -17.13 16.34 -11.91
CA PRO A 268 -18.33 17.01 -11.43
C PRO A 268 -19.44 16.03 -11.04
#